data_AF-A0AA42Z3W2-F1
#
_entry.id   AF-A0AA42Z3W2-F1
#
_cell.length_a   1.000
_cell.length_b   1.000
_cell.length_c   1.000
_cell.angle_alpha   90.00
_cell.angle_beta   90.00
_cell.angle_gamma   90.00
#
_symmetry.space_group_name_H-M   'P 1'
#
loop_
_entity.id
_entity.type
_entity.pdbx_description
1 polymer ?
#
loop_
_entity_poly.entity_id
_entity_poly.type
_entity_poly.pdbx_seq_one_letter_code
_entity_poly.pdbx_strand_id
1 'polypeptide(L)'
;MGPPCARRRDSRHRPRVTLPYGCAGGPKRRRRRCSDAGAGETATVADEPLEGASDAERIVRIRRGIKLDKEKLRGLGIELRSRVRWFEDLAEGMTEVAAELNENKEALERLGKDTDPEQTKELQLRIAELQEDYDLYNRQTDLALTAERKTKDQIKALTAKIETDQRSLAELTGDAPIAPRVRAVEPAPAPAAEAAPDMSTAPVMSPGIPAPAAPRPPKEGSSAATAAQLRAQKVLADKEQELERARNEVEDYVERRRAIETQLELEEGLAKTETDEIENLEQALEIWQKRLALATEAGDEERAARSARAIDGLADIIEEAKRATAVRAEYRASLRKRLELAEQEGLRVNSVADQRRKELESARRSLVWLESPVHPQNVAHWAVQRGPRILLVIAMIAVLLILLQVSARGVARTFVRRRRGGRSELGIQISVPHRLIMHDKTDSEA
;
A
#
# COMPACT_ATOMS: atom_id res chain seq x y z
N MET A 1 -7.87 -43.56 84.73
CA MET A 1 -6.51 -43.06 84.40
C MET A 1 -6.24 -43.35 82.94
N GLY A 2 -5.91 -42.33 82.16
CA GLY A 2 -5.65 -42.40 80.71
C GLY A 2 -6.27 -41.19 80.01
N PRO A 3 -5.49 -40.13 79.72
CA PRO A 3 -6.03 -38.91 79.14
C PRO A 3 -6.23 -39.05 77.62
N PRO A 4 -7.20 -38.33 77.02
CA PRO A 4 -7.39 -38.31 75.59
C PRO A 4 -6.28 -37.50 74.89
N CYS A 5 -5.71 -38.09 73.84
CA CYS A 5 -4.69 -37.46 73.00
C CYS A 5 -5.29 -36.26 72.24
N ALA A 6 -4.82 -35.05 72.59
CA ALA A 6 -5.06 -33.84 71.82
C ALA A 6 -4.24 -33.87 70.52
N ARG A 7 -4.91 -33.96 69.37
CA ARG A 7 -4.33 -33.69 68.06
C ARG A 7 -4.01 -32.19 67.95
N ARG A 8 -2.74 -31.82 68.15
CA ARG A 8 -2.18 -30.55 67.67
C ARG A 8 -2.22 -30.54 66.14
N ARG A 9 -3.09 -29.72 65.55
CA ARG A 9 -2.96 -29.27 64.16
C ARG A 9 -1.89 -28.17 64.17
N ASP A 10 -0.70 -28.49 63.66
CA ASP A 10 0.30 -27.49 63.32
C ASP A 10 -0.17 -26.73 62.06
N SER A 11 -0.85 -25.61 62.29
CA SER A 11 -1.16 -24.59 61.29
C SER A 11 0.04 -23.66 61.10
N ARG A 12 1.14 -24.18 60.54
CA ARG A 12 2.27 -23.39 60.03
C ARG A 12 2.67 -23.86 58.63
N HIS A 13 1.75 -23.76 57.69
CA HIS A 13 2.07 -23.56 56.29
C HIS A 13 1.65 -22.13 55.94
N ARG A 14 2.53 -21.17 56.22
CA ARG A 14 2.48 -19.90 55.49
C ARG A 14 2.99 -20.23 54.09
N PRO A 15 2.19 -20.11 53.02
CA PRO A 15 2.75 -20.14 51.68
C PRO A 15 3.83 -19.05 51.63
N ARG A 16 5.05 -19.44 51.22
CA ARG A 16 6.05 -18.46 50.80
C ARG A 16 5.44 -17.75 49.61
N VAL A 17 5.00 -16.52 49.80
CA VAL A 17 4.72 -15.58 48.70
C VAL A 17 6.08 -15.29 48.06
N THR A 18 6.48 -16.19 47.16
CA THR A 18 7.47 -15.90 46.14
C THR A 18 6.78 -14.97 45.18
N LEU A 19 7.12 -13.67 45.23
CA LEU A 19 6.86 -12.78 44.10
C LEU A 19 7.25 -13.54 42.82
N PRO A 20 6.47 -13.44 41.72
CA PRO A 20 6.77 -14.13 40.45
C PRO A 20 8.13 -13.70 39.86
N TYR A 21 8.75 -12.65 40.40
CA TYR A 21 10.16 -12.29 40.19
C TYR A 21 11.17 -13.21 40.87
N GLY A 22 10.71 -14.31 41.49
CA GLY A 22 11.52 -15.38 42.01
C GLY A 22 12.20 -16.15 40.89
N CYS A 23 13.20 -15.52 40.26
CA CYS A 23 14.22 -16.08 39.38
C CYS A 23 14.10 -17.59 39.22
N ALA A 24 13.18 -18.03 38.35
CA ALA A 24 13.04 -19.42 37.98
C ALA A 24 14.31 -19.77 37.19
N GLY A 25 15.34 -20.20 37.92
CA GLY A 25 16.60 -20.71 37.42
C GLY A 25 17.06 -20.00 36.15
N GLY A 26 17.43 -18.72 36.26
CA GLY A 26 18.32 -18.13 35.26
C GLY A 26 19.46 -19.13 35.06
N PRO A 27 19.62 -19.71 33.85
CA PRO A 27 20.57 -20.80 33.64
C PRO A 27 21.90 -20.29 34.17
N LYS A 28 22.48 -21.00 35.15
CA LYS A 28 23.79 -20.68 35.74
C LYS A 28 24.64 -20.18 34.59
N ARG A 29 24.95 -18.87 34.62
CA ARG A 29 25.71 -18.17 33.60
C ARG A 29 27.10 -18.81 33.55
N ARG A 30 27.21 -19.98 32.89
CA ARG A 30 28.37 -20.25 32.07
C ARG A 30 28.40 -19.02 31.18
N ARG A 31 29.40 -18.18 31.41
CA ARG A 31 29.94 -17.27 30.40
C ARG A 31 30.36 -18.12 29.20
N ARG A 32 29.40 -18.78 28.52
CA ARG A 32 29.48 -18.96 27.09
C ARG A 32 29.57 -17.52 26.64
N ARG A 33 30.74 -17.13 26.13
CA ARG A 33 30.80 -16.06 25.15
C ARG A 33 29.55 -16.23 24.30
N CYS A 34 28.57 -15.36 24.48
CA CYS A 34 27.80 -14.92 23.34
C CYS A 34 28.90 -14.39 22.43
N SER A 35 29.40 -15.28 21.57
CA SER A 35 30.00 -14.90 20.31
C SER A 35 29.14 -13.76 19.81
N ASP A 36 29.76 -12.60 19.59
CA ASP A 36 29.22 -11.44 18.89
C ASP A 36 28.58 -11.92 17.59
N ALA A 37 27.37 -12.44 17.70
CA ALA A 37 26.58 -12.96 16.60
C ALA A 37 25.92 -11.74 15.99
N GLY A 38 26.68 -11.09 15.12
CA GLY A 38 26.21 -10.03 14.26
C GLY A 38 26.07 -8.69 14.97
N ALA A 39 27.18 -8.10 15.40
CA ALA A 39 27.33 -6.68 15.13
C ALA A 39 27.08 -6.53 13.63
N GLY A 40 25.91 -5.98 13.30
CA GLY A 40 25.38 -5.92 11.96
C GLY A 40 26.48 -5.43 11.05
N GLU A 41 26.84 -6.27 10.09
CA GLU A 41 27.35 -5.81 8.81
C GLU A 41 26.22 -4.94 8.25
N THR A 42 26.17 -3.70 8.71
CA THR A 42 25.44 -2.60 8.09
C THR A 42 26.16 -2.42 6.79
N ALA A 43 25.84 -3.30 5.84
CA ALA A 43 26.23 -3.20 4.46
C ALA A 43 25.72 -1.83 4.01
N THR A 44 26.58 -0.85 4.17
CA THR A 44 26.51 0.47 3.58
C THR A 44 26.78 0.23 2.12
N VAL A 45 25.77 -0.34 1.46
CA VAL A 45 25.77 -0.60 0.04
C VAL A 45 25.73 0.77 -0.61
N ALA A 46 26.82 1.12 -1.29
CA ALA A 46 26.79 2.11 -2.34
C ALA A 46 25.86 1.56 -3.43
N ASP A 47 24.58 1.96 -3.37
CA ASP A 47 23.61 1.75 -4.43
C ASP A 47 23.97 2.69 -5.57
N GLU A 48 24.79 2.22 -6.51
CA GLU A 48 24.93 2.88 -7.80
C GLU A 48 23.61 2.77 -8.58
N PRO A 49 23.13 3.88 -9.18
CA PRO A 49 21.87 3.90 -9.90
C PRO A 49 22.05 3.25 -11.28
N LEU A 50 21.53 2.03 -11.44
CA LEU A 50 21.62 1.30 -12.70
C LEU A 50 20.41 1.59 -13.60
N GLU A 51 20.67 2.25 -14.72
CA GLU A 51 19.75 2.34 -15.85
C GLU A 51 19.48 0.94 -16.41
N GLY A 52 18.22 0.50 -16.37
CA GLY A 52 17.78 -0.74 -16.97
C GLY A 52 18.40 -1.99 -16.33
N ALA A 53 18.31 -2.12 -15.01
CA ALA A 53 18.81 -3.26 -14.26
C ALA A 53 18.43 -4.57 -14.98
N SER A 54 19.45 -5.28 -15.47
CA SER A 54 19.27 -6.55 -16.17
C SER A 54 18.43 -7.49 -15.30
N ASP A 55 17.61 -8.36 -15.90
CA ASP A 55 16.82 -9.35 -15.16
C ASP A 55 17.66 -10.12 -14.12
N ALA A 56 18.95 -10.34 -14.42
CA ALA A 56 19.93 -10.92 -13.49
C ALA A 56 20.12 -10.10 -12.19
N GLU A 57 20.24 -8.77 -12.29
CA GLU A 57 20.38 -7.89 -11.12
C GLU A 57 19.10 -7.86 -10.29
N ARG A 58 17.95 -7.83 -10.98
CA ARG A 58 16.63 -7.91 -10.34
C ARG A 58 16.48 -9.22 -9.56
N ILE A 59 16.87 -10.35 -10.15
CA ILE A 59 16.91 -11.67 -9.49
C ILE A 59 17.81 -11.64 -8.25
N VAL A 60 19.02 -11.09 -8.36
CA VAL A 60 19.96 -10.99 -7.22
C VAL A 60 19.38 -10.15 -6.09
N ARG A 61 18.75 -9.02 -6.42
CA ARG A 61 18.09 -8.12 -5.47
C ARG A 61 16.96 -8.81 -4.72
N ILE A 62 16.05 -9.47 -5.45
CA ILE A 62 14.90 -10.20 -4.87
C ILE A 62 15.40 -11.32 -3.96
N ARG A 63 16.39 -12.12 -4.40
CA ARG A 63 16.97 -13.20 -3.58
C ARG A 63 17.58 -12.67 -2.27
N ARG A 64 18.30 -11.54 -2.35
CA ARG A 64 18.87 -10.88 -1.16
C ARG A 64 17.75 -10.40 -0.22
N GLY A 65 16.71 -9.77 -0.76
CA GLY A 65 15.53 -9.34 -0.01
C GLY A 65 14.87 -10.49 0.74
N ILE A 66 14.55 -11.58 0.04
CA ILE A 66 13.96 -12.80 0.63
C ILE A 66 14.85 -13.36 1.76
N LYS A 67 16.17 -13.36 1.59
CA LYS A 67 17.10 -13.85 2.62
C LYS A 67 17.01 -13.02 3.90
N LEU A 68 17.09 -11.69 3.77
CA LEU A 68 16.99 -10.76 4.90
C LEU A 68 15.62 -10.85 5.58
N ASP A 69 14.55 -10.94 4.80
CA ASP A 69 13.19 -11.09 5.33
C ASP A 69 13.02 -12.41 6.09
N LYS A 70 13.60 -13.53 5.61
CA LYS A 70 13.61 -14.81 6.33
C LYS A 70 14.43 -14.76 7.63
N GLU A 71 15.50 -13.99 7.68
CA GLU A 71 16.27 -13.75 8.90
C GLU A 71 15.45 -12.96 9.92
N LYS A 72 14.82 -11.85 9.49
CA LYS A 72 13.92 -11.06 10.33
C LYS A 72 12.72 -11.88 10.81
N LEU A 73 12.12 -12.70 9.96
CA LEU A 73 11.00 -13.58 10.33
C LEU A 73 11.39 -14.57 11.43
N ARG A 74 12.61 -15.13 11.38
CA ARG A 74 13.15 -15.97 12.47
C ARG A 74 13.31 -15.18 13.76
N GLY A 75 13.82 -13.95 13.69
CA GLY A 75 13.93 -13.05 14.83
C GLY A 75 12.57 -12.76 15.47
N LEU A 76 11.58 -12.35 14.68
CA LEU A 76 10.20 -12.09 15.12
C LEU A 76 9.56 -13.34 15.73
N GLY A 77 9.86 -14.54 15.21
CA GLY A 77 9.38 -15.79 15.81
C GLY A 77 9.96 -16.09 17.19
N ILE A 78 11.21 -15.70 17.45
CA ILE A 78 11.84 -15.81 18.79
C ILE A 78 11.19 -14.78 19.72
N GLU A 79 11.06 -13.54 19.26
CA GLU A 79 10.41 -12.48 20.01
C GLU A 79 8.99 -12.87 20.41
N LEU A 80 8.17 -13.35 19.48
CA LEU A 80 6.79 -13.72 19.77
C LEU A 80 6.70 -14.74 20.91
N ARG A 81 7.58 -15.75 20.92
CA ARG A 81 7.63 -16.72 22.04
C ARG A 81 8.04 -16.07 23.35
N SER A 82 8.97 -15.12 23.31
CA SER A 82 9.38 -14.35 24.50
C SER A 82 8.22 -13.50 25.03
N ARG A 83 7.46 -12.84 24.14
CA ARG A 83 6.29 -12.01 24.49
C ARG A 83 5.16 -12.84 25.09
N VAL A 84 4.88 -14.02 24.52
CA VAL A 84 3.88 -14.96 25.06
C VAL A 84 4.27 -15.42 26.46
N ARG A 85 5.53 -15.81 26.67
CA ARG A 85 6.01 -16.19 27.99
C ARG A 85 5.93 -15.03 29.00
N TRP A 86 6.32 -13.83 28.59
CA TRP A 86 6.22 -12.63 29.42
C TRP A 86 4.77 -12.35 29.83
N PHE A 87 3.82 -12.50 28.90
CA PHE A 87 2.40 -12.40 29.21
C PHE A 87 1.92 -13.46 30.20
N GLU A 88 2.35 -14.72 30.06
CA GLU A 88 2.03 -15.79 31.00
C GLU A 88 2.55 -15.48 32.42
N ASP A 89 3.80 -15.01 32.52
CA ASP A 89 4.43 -14.62 33.79
C ASP A 89 3.67 -13.43 34.44
N LEU A 90 3.23 -12.45 33.64
CA LEU A 90 2.42 -11.32 34.12
C LEU A 90 1.02 -11.76 34.59
N ALA A 91 0.38 -12.66 33.84
CA ALA A 91 -0.94 -13.17 34.18
C ALA A 91 -0.90 -13.96 35.49
N GLU A 92 0.12 -14.80 35.69
CA GLU A 92 0.36 -15.50 36.96
C GLU A 92 0.50 -14.49 38.11
N GLY A 93 1.38 -13.50 37.98
CA GLY A 93 1.55 -12.46 38.99
C GLY A 93 0.29 -11.66 39.29
N MET A 94 -0.49 -11.32 38.26
CA MET A 94 -1.77 -10.64 38.41
C MET A 94 -2.79 -11.50 39.18
N THR A 95 -2.85 -12.82 38.92
CA THR A 95 -3.74 -13.71 39.66
C THR A 95 -3.37 -13.85 41.13
N GLU A 96 -2.08 -13.88 41.45
CA GLU A 96 -1.60 -13.90 42.84
C GLU A 96 -1.98 -12.60 43.58
N VAL A 97 -1.72 -11.44 42.98
CA VAL A 97 -2.08 -10.14 43.56
C VAL A 97 -3.61 -10.02 43.73
N ALA A 98 -4.39 -10.47 42.75
CA ALA A 98 -5.85 -10.46 42.84
C ALA A 98 -6.37 -11.37 43.98
N ALA A 99 -5.75 -12.54 44.18
CA ALA A 99 -6.09 -13.44 45.27
C ALA A 99 -5.77 -12.79 46.63
N GLU A 100 -4.57 -12.23 46.82
CA GLU A 100 -4.20 -11.51 48.05
C GLU A 100 -5.12 -10.31 48.31
N LEU A 101 -5.48 -9.56 47.26
CA LEU A 101 -6.37 -8.41 47.37
C LEU A 101 -7.75 -8.82 47.87
N ASN A 102 -8.31 -9.91 47.33
CA ASN A 102 -9.61 -10.43 47.75
C ASN A 102 -9.56 -11.00 49.17
N GLU A 103 -8.51 -11.75 49.53
CA GLU A 103 -8.32 -12.27 50.89
C GLU A 103 -8.26 -11.14 51.93
N ASN A 104 -7.54 -10.05 51.63
CA ASN A 104 -7.46 -8.89 52.53
C ASN A 104 -8.78 -8.11 52.61
N LYS A 105 -9.54 -7.99 51.51
CA LYS A 105 -10.90 -7.40 51.52
C LYS A 105 -11.85 -8.22 52.38
N GLU A 106 -11.85 -9.54 52.24
CA GLU A 106 -12.64 -10.43 53.08
C GLU A 106 -12.22 -10.36 54.55
N ALA A 107 -10.91 -10.25 54.84
CA ALA A 107 -10.41 -10.07 56.19
C ALA A 107 -10.92 -8.76 56.80
N LEU A 108 -10.91 -7.66 56.03
CA LEU A 108 -11.45 -6.37 56.46
C LEU A 108 -12.95 -6.44 56.75
N GLU A 109 -13.73 -7.16 55.94
CA GLU A 109 -15.17 -7.37 56.17
C GLU A 109 -15.46 -8.22 57.42
N ARG A 110 -14.59 -9.19 57.74
CA ARG A 110 -14.69 -10.03 58.94
C ARG A 110 -14.35 -9.27 60.22
N LEU A 111 -13.53 -8.23 60.15
CA LEU A 111 -13.27 -7.33 61.28
C LEU A 111 -14.53 -6.47 61.48
N GLY A 112 -15.41 -6.91 62.38
CA GLY A 112 -16.63 -6.18 62.73
C GLY A 112 -16.34 -4.78 63.31
N LYS A 113 -17.40 -4.00 63.57
CA LYS A 113 -17.32 -2.59 64.03
C LYS A 113 -16.55 -2.38 65.35
N ASP A 114 -16.40 -3.42 66.17
CA ASP A 114 -15.73 -3.35 67.48
C ASP A 114 -14.25 -3.75 67.43
N THR A 115 -13.68 -3.89 66.24
CA THR A 115 -12.29 -4.35 66.08
C THR A 115 -11.29 -3.20 66.24
N ASP A 116 -10.03 -3.55 66.55
CA ASP A 116 -8.92 -2.63 66.72
C ASP A 116 -8.77 -1.68 65.50
N PRO A 117 -8.84 -0.35 65.70
CA PRO A 117 -8.68 0.61 64.62
C PRO A 117 -7.30 0.56 63.96
N GLU A 118 -6.26 0.06 64.64
CA GLU A 118 -4.93 -0.08 64.03
C GLU A 118 -4.89 -1.20 62.99
N GLN A 119 -5.43 -2.37 63.31
CA GLN A 119 -5.53 -3.51 62.38
C GLN A 119 -6.36 -3.15 61.13
N THR A 120 -7.45 -2.40 61.33
CA THR A 120 -8.30 -1.92 60.24
C THR A 120 -7.52 -1.00 59.30
N LYS A 121 -6.71 -0.06 59.83
CA LYS A 121 -5.87 0.83 59.03
C LYS A 121 -4.77 0.08 58.30
N GLU A 122 -4.15 -0.91 58.94
CA GLU A 122 -3.11 -1.74 58.32
C GLU A 122 -3.65 -2.51 57.11
N LEU A 123 -4.81 -3.15 57.24
CA LEU A 123 -5.46 -3.84 56.13
C LEU A 123 -5.90 -2.90 55.01
N GLN A 124 -6.43 -1.72 55.34
CA GLN A 124 -6.76 -0.71 54.34
C GLN A 124 -5.53 -0.25 53.55
N LEU A 125 -4.41 -0.02 54.23
CA LEU A 125 -3.14 0.31 53.59
C LEU A 125 -2.67 -0.83 52.67
N ARG A 126 -2.74 -2.08 53.16
CA ARG A 126 -2.34 -3.26 52.37
C ARG A 126 -3.22 -3.46 51.13
N ILE A 127 -4.53 -3.25 51.26
CA ILE A 127 -5.48 -3.29 50.13
C ILE A 127 -5.13 -2.20 49.11
N ALA A 128 -4.79 -0.99 49.56
CA ALA A 128 -4.40 0.09 48.66
C ALA A 128 -3.11 -0.23 47.89
N GLU A 129 -2.09 -0.79 48.56
CA GLU A 129 -0.85 -1.25 47.91
C GLU A 129 -1.10 -2.35 46.87
N LEU A 130 -1.92 -3.35 47.22
CA LEU A 130 -2.26 -4.45 46.32
C LEU A 130 -3.11 -3.99 45.14
N GLN A 131 -3.98 -2.99 45.33
CA GLN A 131 -4.74 -2.38 44.25
C GLN A 131 -3.82 -1.64 43.27
N GLU A 132 -2.84 -0.89 43.78
CA GLU A 132 -1.82 -0.23 42.95
C GLU A 132 -0.98 -1.25 42.17
N ASP A 133 -0.55 -2.34 42.81
CA ASP A 133 0.15 -3.44 42.14
C ASP A 133 -0.71 -4.08 41.05
N TYR A 134 -1.98 -4.34 41.35
CA TYR A 134 -2.93 -4.91 40.39
C TYR A 134 -3.08 -4.01 39.16
N ASP A 135 -3.21 -2.71 39.34
CA ASP A 135 -3.38 -1.75 38.25
C ASP A 135 -2.11 -1.70 37.35
N LEU A 136 -0.91 -1.78 37.94
CA LEU A 136 0.36 -1.88 37.22
C LEU A 136 0.45 -3.17 36.39
N TYR A 137 0.07 -4.32 36.98
CA TYR A 137 0.04 -5.61 36.27
C TYR A 137 -0.98 -5.60 35.14
N ASN A 138 -2.17 -5.05 35.37
CA ASN A 138 -3.22 -4.96 34.37
C ASN A 138 -2.74 -4.14 33.17
N ARG A 139 -2.17 -2.95 33.43
CA ARG A 139 -1.60 -2.11 32.36
C ARG A 139 -0.46 -2.80 31.62
N GLN A 140 0.46 -3.46 32.32
CA GLN A 140 1.56 -4.19 31.69
C GLN A 140 1.05 -5.35 30.83
N THR A 141 0.00 -6.04 31.28
CA THR A 141 -0.63 -7.16 30.57
C THR A 141 -1.28 -6.69 29.26
N ASP A 142 -2.01 -5.57 29.30
CA ASP A 142 -2.62 -4.96 28.11
C ASP A 142 -1.56 -4.53 27.07
N LEU A 143 -0.45 -3.96 27.55
CA LEU A 143 0.69 -3.59 26.70
C LEU A 143 1.35 -4.82 26.07
N ALA A 144 1.61 -5.86 26.86
CA ALA A 144 2.20 -7.11 26.38
C ALA A 144 1.32 -7.80 25.31
N LEU A 145 -0.01 -7.83 25.51
CA LEU A 145 -0.96 -8.34 24.51
C LEU A 145 -0.95 -7.51 23.22
N THR A 146 -0.85 -6.19 23.35
CA THR A 146 -0.77 -5.28 22.20
C THR A 146 0.52 -5.52 21.41
N ALA A 147 1.66 -5.67 22.09
CA ALA A 147 2.94 -6.00 21.48
C ALA A 147 2.92 -7.37 20.79
N GLU A 148 2.31 -8.39 21.42
CA GLU A 148 2.13 -9.71 20.83
C GLU A 148 1.34 -9.66 19.52
N ARG A 149 0.19 -8.96 19.51
CA ARG A 149 -0.65 -8.79 18.31
C ARG A 149 0.13 -8.10 17.19
N LYS A 150 0.81 -6.99 17.50
CA LYS A 150 1.65 -6.27 16.52
C LYS A 150 2.77 -7.15 15.95
N THR A 151 3.40 -7.97 16.79
CA THR A 151 4.44 -8.93 16.35
C THR A 151 3.85 -9.97 15.40
N LYS A 152 2.64 -10.49 15.68
CA LYS A 152 1.92 -11.41 14.78
C LYS A 152 1.58 -10.75 13.45
N ASP A 153 1.13 -9.50 13.47
CA ASP A 153 0.82 -8.73 12.25
C ASP A 153 2.09 -8.50 11.40
N GLN A 154 3.22 -8.18 12.03
CA GLN A 154 4.52 -8.09 11.35
C GLN A 154 4.93 -9.42 10.70
N ILE A 155 4.80 -10.54 11.43
CA ILE A 155 5.10 -11.88 10.88
C ILE A 155 4.21 -12.15 9.66
N LYS A 156 2.91 -11.86 9.74
CA LYS A 156 1.96 -12.06 8.64
C LYS A 156 2.32 -11.20 7.42
N ALA A 157 2.58 -9.91 7.63
CA ALA A 157 2.95 -8.98 6.56
C ALA A 157 4.26 -9.41 5.86
N LEU A 158 5.27 -9.81 6.66
CA LEU A 158 6.56 -10.26 6.13
C LEU A 158 6.46 -11.59 5.39
N THR A 159 5.61 -12.52 5.87
CA THR A 159 5.34 -13.79 5.18
C THR A 159 4.70 -13.54 3.81
N ALA A 160 3.67 -12.71 3.75
CA ALA A 160 3.01 -12.35 2.50
C ALA A 160 3.99 -11.67 1.52
N LYS A 161 4.86 -10.78 2.01
CA LYS A 161 5.92 -10.17 1.20
C LYS A 161 6.88 -11.21 0.62
N ILE A 162 7.37 -12.14 1.45
CA ILE A 162 8.27 -13.21 1.01
C ILE A 162 7.61 -14.07 -0.07
N GLU A 163 6.32 -14.39 0.05
CA GLU A 163 5.56 -15.16 -0.95
C GLU A 163 5.43 -14.39 -2.27
N THR A 164 5.13 -13.09 -2.23
CA THR A 164 5.11 -12.23 -3.42
C THR A 164 6.48 -12.15 -4.08
N ASP A 165 7.55 -11.97 -3.31
CA ASP A 165 8.92 -11.90 -3.82
C ASP A 165 9.35 -13.25 -4.44
N GLN A 166 8.94 -14.38 -3.86
CA GLN A 166 9.19 -15.71 -4.43
C GLN A 166 8.45 -15.93 -5.75
N ARG A 167 7.20 -15.46 -5.87
CA ARG A 167 6.45 -15.50 -7.14
C ARG A 167 7.13 -14.67 -8.22
N SER A 168 7.50 -13.43 -7.90
CA SER A 168 8.26 -12.56 -8.81
C SER A 168 9.59 -13.19 -9.23
N LEU A 169 10.29 -13.87 -8.31
CA LEU A 169 11.52 -14.60 -8.63
C LEU A 169 11.27 -15.77 -9.60
N ALA A 170 10.20 -16.53 -9.39
CA ALA A 170 9.83 -17.64 -10.25
C ALA A 170 9.43 -17.18 -11.67
N GLU A 171 8.75 -16.04 -11.78
CA GLU A 171 8.42 -15.39 -13.06
C GLU A 171 9.69 -14.98 -13.82
N LEU A 172 10.65 -14.32 -13.15
CA LEU A 172 11.90 -13.85 -13.78
C LEU A 172 12.86 -14.98 -14.16
N THR A 173 12.79 -16.11 -13.45
CA THR A 173 13.63 -17.30 -13.74
C THR A 173 13.02 -18.22 -14.78
N GLY A 174 11.74 -18.01 -15.15
CA GLY A 174 11.01 -18.87 -16.09
C GLY A 174 10.51 -20.18 -15.49
N ASP A 175 10.62 -20.35 -14.16
CA ASP A 175 10.20 -21.56 -13.44
C ASP A 175 8.67 -21.62 -13.26
N ALA A 176 7.98 -20.48 -13.32
CA ALA A 176 6.51 -20.41 -13.22
C ALA A 176 5.87 -19.96 -14.54
N PRO A 177 4.73 -20.59 -14.94
CA PRO A 177 3.94 -20.05 -16.05
C PRO A 177 3.47 -18.64 -15.67
N ILE A 178 3.62 -17.69 -16.60
CA ILE A 178 3.15 -16.31 -16.45
C ILE A 178 1.63 -16.36 -16.27
N ALA A 179 1.16 -16.42 -15.03
CA ALA A 179 -0.24 -16.29 -14.74
C ALA A 179 -0.63 -14.87 -15.18
N PRO A 180 -1.67 -14.69 -16.02
CA PRO A 180 -2.12 -13.35 -16.35
C PRO A 180 -2.47 -12.65 -15.05
N ARG A 181 -1.72 -11.61 -14.69
CA ARG A 181 -2.07 -10.72 -13.57
C ARG A 181 -3.47 -10.24 -13.89
N VAL A 182 -4.48 -10.77 -13.20
CA VAL A 182 -5.84 -10.25 -13.27
C VAL A 182 -5.70 -8.83 -12.75
N ARG A 183 -5.67 -7.85 -13.66
CA ARG A 183 -5.77 -6.44 -13.28
C ARG A 183 -6.97 -6.37 -12.35
N ALA A 184 -6.71 -6.15 -11.07
CA ALA A 184 -7.76 -5.72 -10.17
C ALA A 184 -8.24 -4.42 -10.79
N VAL A 185 -9.37 -4.48 -11.50
CA VAL A 185 -10.04 -3.31 -12.02
C VAL A 185 -10.24 -2.45 -10.79
N GLU A 186 -9.49 -1.34 -10.73
CA GLU A 186 -9.63 -0.32 -9.72
C GLU A 186 -11.13 -0.07 -9.55
N PRO A 187 -11.72 -0.35 -8.37
CA PRO A 187 -13.15 -0.18 -8.20
C PRO A 187 -13.46 1.26 -8.57
N ALA A 188 -14.29 1.45 -9.59
CA ALA A 188 -14.71 2.75 -10.04
C ALA A 188 -15.10 3.57 -8.80
N PRO A 189 -14.62 4.82 -8.67
CA PRO A 189 -14.87 5.63 -7.48
C PRO A 189 -16.37 5.62 -7.22
N ALA A 190 -16.75 5.19 -6.00
CA ALA A 190 -18.14 5.12 -5.60
C ALA A 190 -18.79 6.48 -5.88
N PRO A 191 -19.95 6.52 -6.58
CA PRO A 191 -20.63 7.77 -6.82
C PRO A 191 -20.89 8.43 -5.47
N ALA A 192 -20.43 9.68 -5.34
CA ALA A 192 -20.69 10.51 -4.18
C ALA A 192 -22.21 10.54 -3.95
N ALA A 193 -22.64 10.10 -2.77
CA ALA A 193 -24.03 10.19 -2.34
C ALA A 193 -24.39 11.67 -2.16
N GLU A 194 -24.88 12.27 -3.24
CA GLU A 194 -25.45 13.61 -3.24
C GLU A 194 -26.91 13.51 -2.79
N ALA A 195 -27.25 14.36 -1.83
CA ALA A 195 -28.53 14.40 -1.14
C ALA A 195 -29.71 14.60 -2.10
N ALA A 196 -30.85 14.01 -1.73
CA ALA A 196 -32.14 14.24 -2.39
C ALA A 196 -32.47 15.74 -2.50
N PRO A 197 -33.23 16.11 -3.54
CA PRO A 197 -34.62 16.41 -3.24
C PRO A 197 -35.63 15.81 -4.21
N ASP A 198 -36.82 15.69 -3.65
CA ASP A 198 -38.12 15.37 -4.24
C ASP A 198 -38.48 16.30 -5.42
N MET A 199 -39.07 15.73 -6.48
CA MET A 199 -40.27 16.23 -7.20
C MET A 199 -40.42 15.60 -8.60
N SER A 200 -41.49 14.82 -8.73
CA SER A 200 -42.41 14.67 -9.87
C SER A 200 -42.14 15.47 -11.15
N THR A 201 -42.02 14.80 -12.31
CA THR A 201 -42.75 15.12 -13.56
C THR A 201 -42.55 14.07 -14.66
N ALA A 202 -43.69 13.60 -15.19
CA ALA A 202 -44.04 13.04 -16.51
C ALA A 202 -43.04 12.24 -17.39
N PRO A 203 -43.50 11.14 -18.05
CA PRO A 203 -42.72 10.40 -19.03
C PRO A 203 -42.70 11.10 -20.40
N VAL A 204 -41.53 11.58 -20.83
CA VAL A 204 -41.29 11.93 -22.23
C VAL A 204 -40.86 10.67 -22.98
N MET A 205 -41.72 10.21 -23.89
CA MET A 205 -41.36 9.21 -24.88
C MET A 205 -40.37 9.83 -25.88
N SER A 206 -39.09 9.44 -25.81
CA SER A 206 -38.14 9.69 -26.88
C SER A 206 -38.26 8.60 -27.95
N PRO A 207 -38.30 8.97 -29.25
CA PRO A 207 -38.40 8.03 -30.36
C PRO A 207 -37.08 7.29 -30.56
N GLY A 208 -37.21 6.06 -31.07
CA GLY A 208 -36.16 5.04 -31.17
C GLY A 208 -34.80 5.52 -31.69
N ILE A 209 -33.78 5.24 -30.87
CA ILE A 209 -32.40 5.14 -31.33
C ILE A 209 -32.35 3.93 -32.28
N PRO A 210 -31.96 4.09 -33.56
CA PRO A 210 -31.75 2.95 -34.43
C PRO A 210 -30.62 2.09 -33.86
N ALA A 211 -30.90 0.81 -33.71
CA ALA A 211 -29.94 -0.21 -33.35
C ALA A 211 -28.63 -0.04 -34.15
N PRO A 212 -27.44 -0.22 -33.53
CA PRO A 212 -26.19 -0.17 -34.26
C PRO A 212 -26.24 -1.23 -35.36
N ALA A 213 -26.23 -0.75 -36.61
CA ALA A 213 -26.16 -1.61 -37.77
C ALA A 213 -24.97 -2.56 -37.60
N ALA A 214 -25.24 -3.85 -37.76
CA ALA A 214 -24.23 -4.89 -37.80
C ALA A 214 -23.05 -4.44 -38.68
N PRO A 215 -21.80 -4.70 -38.26
CA PRO A 215 -20.62 -4.32 -39.03
C PRO A 215 -20.74 -4.90 -40.44
N ARG A 216 -20.90 -4.02 -41.43
CA ARG A 216 -20.82 -4.41 -42.83
C ARG A 216 -19.45 -5.06 -43.03
N PRO A 217 -19.35 -6.25 -43.65
CA PRO A 217 -18.07 -6.85 -43.95
C PRO A 217 -17.25 -5.83 -44.78
N PRO A 218 -15.97 -5.60 -44.42
CA PRO A 218 -15.14 -4.68 -45.15
C PRO A 218 -15.12 -5.13 -46.62
N LYS A 219 -15.48 -4.22 -47.53
CA LYS A 219 -15.26 -4.45 -48.96
C LYS A 219 -13.77 -4.73 -49.13
N GLU A 220 -13.48 -5.93 -49.61
CA GLU A 220 -12.16 -6.45 -49.97
C GLU A 220 -11.55 -5.62 -51.12
N GLY A 221 -11.19 -4.38 -50.82
CA GLY A 221 -10.21 -3.63 -51.58
C GLY A 221 -8.84 -3.98 -50.99
N SER A 222 -8.36 -5.18 -51.28
CA SER A 222 -7.02 -5.65 -50.91
C SER A 222 -5.97 -4.69 -51.48
N SER A 223 -5.60 -3.68 -50.70
CA SER A 223 -4.27 -3.09 -50.81
C SER A 223 -3.38 -3.85 -49.85
N ALA A 224 -2.51 -4.70 -50.40
CA ALA A 224 -1.42 -5.28 -49.64
C ALA A 224 -0.75 -4.15 -48.85
N ALA A 225 -0.74 -4.27 -47.53
CA ALA A 225 -0.11 -3.27 -46.65
C ALA A 225 1.31 -3.01 -47.15
N THR A 226 1.63 -1.74 -47.40
CA THR A 226 2.95 -1.37 -47.94
C THR A 226 4.03 -1.86 -46.97
N ALA A 227 5.20 -2.27 -47.45
CA ALA A 227 6.31 -2.70 -46.59
C ALA A 227 6.64 -1.68 -45.47
N ALA A 228 6.44 -0.38 -45.73
CA ALA A 228 6.56 0.68 -44.74
C ALA A 228 5.49 0.60 -43.62
N GLN A 229 4.24 0.27 -43.96
CA GLN A 229 3.16 0.08 -42.99
C GLN A 229 3.40 -1.15 -42.12
N LEU A 230 3.83 -2.27 -42.71
CA LEU A 230 4.19 -3.48 -41.95
C LEU A 230 5.34 -3.22 -40.97
N ARG A 231 6.35 -2.43 -41.37
CA ARG A 231 7.44 -2.02 -40.46
C ARG A 231 6.93 -1.10 -39.34
N ALA A 232 6.09 -0.13 -39.66
CA ALA A 232 5.51 0.76 -38.66
C ALA A 232 4.61 0.02 -37.65
N GLN A 233 3.86 -1.00 -38.09
CA GLN A 233 3.09 -1.87 -37.19
C GLN A 233 3.98 -2.69 -36.26
N LYS A 234 5.12 -3.22 -36.76
CA LYS A 234 6.09 -3.91 -35.90
C LYS A 234 6.68 -2.97 -34.84
N VAL A 235 7.13 -1.78 -35.25
CA VAL A 235 7.65 -0.76 -34.32
C VAL A 235 6.59 -0.37 -33.29
N LEU A 236 5.32 -0.23 -33.70
CA LEU A 236 4.23 0.04 -32.78
C LEU A 236 4.07 -1.08 -31.74
N ALA A 237 4.03 -2.35 -32.19
CA ALA A 237 3.92 -3.50 -31.30
C ALA A 237 5.10 -3.61 -30.31
N ASP A 238 6.33 -3.38 -30.80
CA ASP A 238 7.53 -3.36 -29.95
C ASP A 238 7.44 -2.27 -28.88
N LYS A 239 6.97 -1.06 -29.26
CA LYS A 239 6.78 0.05 -28.32
C LYS A 239 5.63 -0.17 -27.34
N GLU A 240 4.56 -0.86 -27.74
CA GLU A 240 3.50 -1.28 -26.81
C GLU A 240 4.05 -2.27 -25.78
N GLN A 241 4.88 -3.23 -26.20
CA GLN A 241 5.52 -4.16 -25.28
C GLN A 241 6.49 -3.45 -24.33
N GLU A 242 7.30 -2.50 -24.81
CA GLU A 242 8.18 -1.69 -23.96
C GLU A 242 7.38 -0.88 -22.92
N LEU A 243 6.24 -0.30 -23.31
CA LEU A 243 5.37 0.43 -22.37
C LEU A 243 4.76 -0.49 -21.31
N GLU A 244 4.29 -1.68 -21.69
CA GLU A 244 3.76 -2.63 -20.70
C GLU A 244 4.83 -3.09 -19.71
N ARG A 245 6.09 -3.28 -20.15
CA ARG A 245 7.20 -3.55 -19.23
C ARG A 245 7.42 -2.40 -18.25
N ALA A 246 7.48 -1.16 -18.75
CA ALA A 246 7.64 0.02 -17.91
C ALA A 246 6.46 0.21 -16.93
N ARG A 247 5.23 -0.13 -17.33
CA ARG A 247 4.05 -0.12 -16.44
C ARG A 247 4.16 -1.14 -15.33
N ASN A 248 4.59 -2.37 -15.65
CA ASN A 248 4.82 -3.40 -14.64
C ASN A 248 5.93 -2.98 -13.68
N GLU A 249 6.99 -2.32 -14.15
CA GLU A 249 8.04 -1.76 -13.29
C GLU A 249 7.50 -0.69 -12.32
N VAL A 250 6.61 0.19 -12.77
CA VAL A 250 5.91 1.17 -11.92
C VAL A 250 5.06 0.45 -10.86
N GLU A 251 4.28 -0.56 -11.27
CA GLU A 251 3.45 -1.34 -10.34
C GLU A 251 4.31 -2.04 -9.27
N ASP A 252 5.35 -2.75 -9.70
CA ASP A 252 6.27 -3.44 -8.80
C ASP A 252 7.00 -2.45 -7.87
N TYR A 253 7.30 -1.24 -8.33
CA TYR A 253 7.84 -0.16 -7.50
C TYR A 253 6.84 0.27 -6.42
N VAL A 254 5.59 0.54 -6.79
CA VAL A 254 4.53 0.96 -5.86
C VAL A 254 4.30 -0.10 -4.79
N GLU A 255 4.28 -1.38 -5.17
CA GLU A 255 4.15 -2.48 -4.22
C GLU A 255 5.33 -2.56 -3.23
N ARG A 256 6.57 -2.43 -3.73
CA ARG A 256 7.76 -2.40 -2.87
C ARG A 256 7.71 -1.24 -1.88
N ARG A 257 7.33 -0.04 -2.35
CA ARG A 257 7.23 1.15 -1.50
C ARG A 257 6.19 0.96 -0.40
N ARG A 258 4.99 0.51 -0.76
CA ARG A 258 3.91 0.19 0.20
C ARG A 258 4.35 -0.84 1.21
N ALA A 259 5.08 -1.88 0.79
CA ALA A 259 5.59 -2.88 1.72
C ALA A 259 6.58 -2.29 2.76
N ILE A 260 7.44 -1.35 2.35
CA ILE A 260 8.35 -0.66 3.28
C ILE A 260 7.57 0.28 4.21
N GLU A 261 6.60 1.03 3.69
CA GLU A 261 5.72 1.91 4.49
C GLU A 261 4.96 1.11 5.56
N THR A 262 4.32 -0.01 5.19
CA THR A 262 3.62 -0.88 6.14
C THR A 262 4.56 -1.47 7.19
N GLN A 263 5.77 -1.88 6.81
CA GLN A 263 6.77 -2.35 7.77
C GLN A 263 7.16 -1.24 8.77
N LEU A 264 7.37 -0.02 8.27
CA LEU A 264 7.71 1.12 9.12
C LEU A 264 6.58 1.47 10.08
N GLU A 265 5.33 1.50 9.61
CA GLU A 265 4.15 1.77 10.44
C GLU A 265 4.01 0.74 11.57
N LEU A 266 4.16 -0.55 11.26
CA LEU A 266 4.10 -1.61 12.26
C LEU A 266 5.24 -1.50 13.29
N GLU A 267 6.47 -1.19 12.85
CA GLU A 267 7.62 -1.01 13.74
C GLU A 267 7.51 0.26 14.59
N GLU A 268 6.95 1.35 14.07
CA GLU A 268 6.67 2.56 14.85
C GLU A 268 5.55 2.33 15.86
N GLY A 269 4.51 1.59 15.47
CA GLY A 269 3.47 1.16 16.38
C GLY A 269 4.02 0.31 17.52
N LEU A 270 4.94 -0.63 17.23
CA LEU A 270 5.58 -1.46 18.25
C LEU A 270 6.51 -0.64 19.15
N ALA A 271 7.27 0.30 18.58
CA ALA A 271 8.14 1.20 19.33
C ALA A 271 7.38 2.01 20.40
N LYS A 272 6.19 2.53 20.05
CA LYS A 272 5.35 3.26 21.01
C LYS A 272 4.94 2.36 22.18
N THR A 273 4.49 1.15 21.89
CA THR A 273 4.12 0.17 22.94
C THR A 273 5.32 -0.20 23.82
N GLU A 274 6.52 -0.36 23.26
CA GLU A 274 7.74 -0.62 24.04
C GLU A 274 8.12 0.55 24.95
N THR A 275 7.96 1.80 24.48
CA THR A 275 8.15 2.98 25.33
C THR A 275 7.14 2.98 26.49
N ASP A 276 5.86 2.72 26.20
CA ASP A 276 4.81 2.66 27.23
C ASP A 276 5.08 1.52 28.25
N GLU A 277 5.61 0.38 27.80
CA GLU A 277 6.04 -0.73 28.67
C GLU A 277 7.19 -0.31 29.59
N ILE A 278 8.21 0.36 29.05
CA ILE A 278 9.34 0.86 29.84
C ILE A 278 8.87 1.89 30.87
N GLU A 279 8.02 2.84 30.47
CA GLU A 279 7.46 3.84 31.40
C GLU A 279 6.67 3.19 32.54
N ASN A 280 5.85 2.18 32.23
CA ASN A 280 5.08 1.45 33.26
C ASN A 280 6.01 0.67 34.21
N LEU A 281 7.08 0.06 33.70
CA LEU A 281 8.10 -0.60 34.52
C LEU A 281 8.89 0.38 35.39
N GLU A 282 9.20 1.59 34.88
CA GLU A 282 9.85 2.65 35.64
C GLU A 282 8.94 3.18 36.78
N GLN A 283 7.64 3.30 36.53
CA GLN A 283 6.65 3.63 37.57
C GLN A 283 6.62 2.56 38.66
N ALA A 284 6.60 1.27 38.26
CA ALA A 284 6.68 0.16 39.21
C ALA A 284 7.98 0.24 40.03
N LEU A 285 9.12 0.49 39.38
CA LEU A 285 10.42 0.63 40.05
C LEU A 285 10.40 1.73 41.13
N GLU A 286 9.83 2.90 40.82
CA GLU A 286 9.70 4.01 41.76
C GLU A 286 8.84 3.64 42.99
N ILE A 287 7.73 2.93 42.76
CA ILE A 287 6.85 2.44 43.84
C ILE A 287 7.61 1.46 44.74
N TRP A 288 8.35 0.51 44.16
CA TRP A 288 9.16 -0.44 44.93
C TRP A 288 10.29 0.24 45.71
N GLN A 289 10.92 1.27 45.16
CA GLN A 289 11.92 2.08 45.88
C GLN A 289 11.31 2.79 47.10
N LYS A 290 10.12 3.39 46.96
CA LYS A 290 9.39 3.98 48.09
C LYS A 290 9.07 2.93 49.16
N ARG A 291 8.62 1.73 48.75
CA ARG A 291 8.34 0.62 49.67
C ARG A 291 9.60 0.11 50.38
N LEU A 292 10.75 0.09 49.71
CA LEU A 292 12.04 -0.25 50.33
C LEU A 292 12.44 0.78 51.40
N ALA A 293 12.31 2.08 51.10
CA ALA A 293 12.61 3.15 52.06
C ALA A 293 11.73 3.03 53.31
N LEU A 294 10.42 2.89 53.14
CA LEU A 294 9.47 2.71 54.24
C LEU A 294 9.77 1.46 55.08
N ALA A 295 10.09 0.33 54.44
CA ALA A 295 10.45 -0.90 55.14
C ALA A 295 11.75 -0.76 55.95
N THR A 296 12.72 -0.02 55.41
CA THR A 296 14.00 0.24 56.08
C THR A 296 13.81 1.16 57.29
N GLU A 297 13.00 2.21 57.16
CA GLU A 297 12.64 3.11 58.27
C GLU A 297 11.88 2.39 59.39
N ALA A 298 11.03 1.43 59.03
CA ALA A 298 10.29 0.59 59.97
C ALA A 298 11.14 -0.53 60.61
N GLY A 299 12.36 -0.80 60.11
CA GLY A 299 13.18 -1.92 60.56
C GLY A 299 12.65 -3.30 60.14
N ASP A 300 11.81 -3.38 59.11
CA ASP A 300 11.27 -4.63 58.58
C ASP A 300 12.23 -5.22 57.54
N GLU A 301 13.19 -6.01 58.02
CA GLU A 301 14.23 -6.63 57.19
C GLU A 301 13.65 -7.57 56.10
N GLU A 302 12.56 -8.28 56.38
CA GLU A 302 11.96 -9.22 55.42
C GLU A 302 11.30 -8.45 54.26
N ARG A 303 10.55 -7.40 54.57
CA ARG A 303 9.93 -6.54 53.55
C ARG A 303 11.01 -5.78 52.77
N ALA A 304 12.03 -5.25 53.43
CA ALA A 304 13.15 -4.60 52.75
C ALA A 304 13.87 -5.55 51.77
N ALA A 305 14.17 -6.79 52.19
CA ALA A 305 14.81 -7.78 51.33
C ALA A 305 13.94 -8.26 50.16
N ARG A 306 12.61 -8.24 50.30
CA ARG A 306 11.68 -8.49 49.19
C ARG A 306 11.68 -7.33 48.20
N SER A 307 11.54 -6.10 48.68
CA SER A 307 11.54 -4.90 47.83
C SER A 307 12.86 -4.76 47.08
N ALA A 308 14.00 -4.98 47.73
CA ALA A 308 15.32 -4.94 47.08
C ALA A 308 15.43 -5.93 45.91
N ARG A 309 14.96 -7.17 46.08
CA ARG A 309 14.96 -8.17 45.01
C ARG A 309 14.02 -7.80 43.85
N ALA A 310 12.87 -7.19 44.15
CA ALA A 310 11.95 -6.70 43.13
C ALA A 310 12.56 -5.54 42.32
N ILE A 311 13.23 -4.61 43.00
CA ILE A 311 13.96 -3.49 42.38
C ILE A 311 15.05 -4.00 41.44
N ASP A 312 15.89 -4.94 41.88
CA ASP A 312 16.95 -5.52 41.05
C ASP A 312 16.37 -6.21 39.81
N GLY A 313 15.29 -6.99 39.97
CA GLY A 313 14.63 -7.66 38.85
C GLY A 313 14.01 -6.69 37.85
N LEU A 314 13.32 -5.65 38.32
CA LEU A 314 12.74 -4.62 37.44
C LEU A 314 13.82 -3.81 36.72
N ALA A 315 14.91 -3.44 37.40
CA ALA A 315 16.01 -2.71 36.79
C ALA A 315 16.67 -3.51 35.66
N ASP A 316 16.88 -4.83 35.85
CA ASP A 316 17.41 -5.71 34.81
C ASP A 316 16.48 -5.78 33.59
N ILE A 317 15.16 -5.91 33.80
CA ILE A 317 14.16 -5.95 32.71
C ILE A 317 14.13 -4.62 31.95
N ILE A 318 14.15 -3.49 32.65
CA ILE A 318 14.16 -2.15 32.03
C ILE A 318 15.41 -1.97 31.16
N GLU A 319 16.58 -2.37 31.65
CA GLU A 319 17.83 -2.30 30.90
C GLU A 319 17.81 -3.19 29.65
N GLU A 320 17.28 -4.40 29.75
CA GLU A 320 17.12 -5.31 28.60
C GLU A 320 16.14 -4.73 27.57
N ALA A 321 15.00 -4.21 28.02
CA ALA A 321 14.01 -3.55 27.17
C ALA A 321 14.61 -2.34 26.43
N LYS A 322 15.34 -1.46 27.14
CA LYS A 322 16.02 -0.30 26.55
C LYS A 322 17.03 -0.70 25.46
N ARG A 323 17.80 -1.77 25.69
CA ARG A 323 18.73 -2.30 24.68
C ARG A 323 18.01 -2.85 23.46
N ALA A 324 16.92 -3.60 23.66
CA ALA A 324 16.10 -4.10 22.56
C ALA A 324 15.50 -2.95 21.73
N THR A 325 14.98 -1.90 22.39
CA THR A 325 14.43 -0.71 21.74
C THR A 325 15.50 0.05 20.94
N ALA A 326 16.74 0.14 21.44
CA ALA A 326 17.85 0.76 20.72
C ALA A 326 18.19 0.02 19.42
N VAL A 327 18.29 -1.31 19.46
CA VAL A 327 18.51 -2.14 18.26
C VAL A 327 17.39 -1.95 17.23
N ARG A 328 16.13 -1.83 17.68
CA ARG A 328 15.01 -1.56 16.77
C ARG A 328 15.02 -0.15 16.20
N ALA A 329 15.52 0.83 16.94
CA ALA A 329 15.65 2.19 16.44
C ALA A 329 16.59 2.24 15.23
N GLU A 330 17.70 1.50 15.26
CA GLU A 330 18.59 1.34 14.11
C GLU A 330 17.89 0.68 12.92
N TYR A 331 17.10 -0.38 13.16
CA TYR A 331 16.31 -1.02 12.11
C TYR A 331 15.29 -0.07 11.48
N ARG A 332 14.54 0.70 12.28
CA ARG A 332 13.60 1.73 11.78
C ARG A 332 14.33 2.81 10.97
N ALA A 333 15.50 3.26 11.42
CA ALA A 333 16.31 4.21 10.66
C ALA A 333 16.72 3.61 9.30
N SER A 334 17.08 2.33 9.26
CA SER A 334 17.38 1.62 8.01
C SER A 334 16.18 1.53 7.07
N LEU A 335 14.96 1.32 7.59
CA LEU A 335 13.73 1.32 6.80
C LEU A 335 13.42 2.69 6.22
N ARG A 336 13.56 3.77 7.01
CA ARG A 336 13.38 5.15 6.52
C ARG A 336 14.36 5.49 5.40
N LYS A 337 15.62 5.11 5.56
CA LYS A 337 16.63 5.29 4.50
C LYS A 337 16.26 4.52 3.23
N ARG A 338 15.75 3.28 3.36
CA ARG A 338 15.27 2.49 2.21
C ARG A 338 14.05 3.12 1.55
N LEU A 339 13.14 3.72 2.32
CA LEU A 339 11.99 4.43 1.80
C LEU A 339 12.42 5.67 1.01
N GLU A 340 13.35 6.47 1.53
CA GLU A 340 13.90 7.64 0.83
C GLU A 340 14.57 7.24 -0.49
N LEU A 341 15.37 6.17 -0.48
CA LEU A 341 15.97 5.62 -1.71
C LEU A 341 14.90 5.14 -2.71
N ALA A 342 13.84 4.50 -2.21
CA ALA A 342 12.72 4.09 -3.05
C ALA A 342 12.01 5.31 -3.67
N GLU A 343 11.77 6.38 -2.91
CA GLU A 343 11.17 7.61 -3.44
C GLU A 343 11.98 8.22 -4.59
N GLN A 344 13.31 8.21 -4.47
CA GLN A 344 14.22 8.63 -5.55
C GLN A 344 14.15 7.69 -6.78
N GLU A 345 14.04 6.39 -6.57
CA GLU A 345 13.82 5.40 -7.64
C GLU A 345 12.48 5.65 -8.34
N GLY A 346 11.42 6.00 -7.59
CA GLY A 346 10.08 6.25 -8.13
C GLY A 346 10.01 7.37 -9.16
N LEU A 347 10.77 8.46 -8.94
CA LEU A 347 10.86 9.55 -9.91
C LEU A 347 11.46 9.08 -11.25
N ARG A 348 12.43 8.16 -11.19
CA ARG A 348 13.07 7.58 -12.38
C ARG A 348 12.17 6.59 -13.10
N VAL A 349 11.55 5.66 -12.36
CA VAL A 349 10.67 4.64 -12.95
C VAL A 349 9.47 5.30 -13.64
N ASN A 350 8.87 6.33 -13.02
CA ASN A 350 7.79 7.09 -13.63
C ASN A 350 8.23 7.86 -14.87
N SER A 351 9.42 8.50 -14.84
CA SER A 351 9.91 9.25 -16.00
C SER A 351 10.22 8.35 -17.21
N VAL A 352 10.73 7.14 -16.98
CA VAL A 352 10.91 6.11 -18.02
C VAL A 352 9.56 5.70 -18.60
N ALA A 353 8.56 5.40 -17.77
CA ALA A 353 7.22 5.03 -18.23
C ALA A 353 6.57 6.15 -19.07
N ASP A 354 6.71 7.41 -18.65
CA ASP A 354 6.24 8.58 -19.41
C ASP A 354 6.97 8.75 -20.75
N GLN A 355 8.29 8.53 -20.77
CA GLN A 355 9.06 8.56 -22.01
C GLN A 355 8.58 7.47 -22.98
N ARG A 356 8.40 6.23 -22.51
CA ARG A 356 7.89 5.13 -23.34
C ARG A 356 6.49 5.40 -23.86
N ARG A 357 5.63 6.03 -23.06
CA ARG A 357 4.31 6.48 -23.50
C ARG A 357 4.41 7.50 -24.64
N LYS A 358 5.27 8.51 -24.52
CA LYS A 358 5.50 9.51 -25.58
C LYS A 358 6.05 8.87 -26.86
N GLU A 359 6.99 7.94 -26.74
CA GLU A 359 7.54 7.17 -27.87
C GLU A 359 6.43 6.38 -28.58
N LEU A 360 5.58 5.68 -27.81
CA LEU A 360 4.42 4.95 -28.35
C LEU A 360 3.45 5.88 -29.09
N GLU A 361 3.10 7.03 -28.49
CA GLU A 361 2.23 8.02 -29.12
C GLU A 361 2.84 8.57 -30.42
N SER A 362 4.15 8.79 -30.47
CA SER A 362 4.86 9.21 -31.68
C SER A 362 4.82 8.13 -32.77
N ALA A 363 5.01 6.86 -32.41
CA ALA A 363 4.91 5.72 -33.31
C ALA A 363 3.49 5.60 -33.89
N ARG A 364 2.45 5.75 -33.05
CA ARG A 364 1.05 5.79 -33.49
C ARG A 364 0.78 6.91 -34.48
N ARG A 365 1.26 8.13 -34.21
CA ARG A 365 1.13 9.27 -35.15
C ARG A 365 1.82 8.97 -36.49
N SER A 366 2.99 8.33 -36.46
CA SER A 366 3.71 7.94 -37.69
C SER A 366 2.94 6.90 -38.52
N LEU A 367 2.31 5.93 -37.87
CA LEU A 367 1.44 4.94 -38.52
C LEU A 367 0.23 5.62 -39.17
N VAL A 368 -0.47 6.48 -38.42
CA VAL A 368 -1.61 7.26 -38.93
C VAL A 368 -1.21 8.14 -40.12
N TRP A 369 -0.01 8.73 -40.08
CA TRP A 369 0.52 9.49 -41.21
C TRP A 369 0.79 8.64 -42.46
N LEU A 370 1.30 7.42 -42.30
CA LEU A 370 1.52 6.47 -43.40
C LEU A 370 0.21 5.90 -43.99
N GLU A 371 -0.83 5.80 -43.17
CA GLU A 371 -2.17 5.37 -43.59
C GLU A 371 -2.99 6.51 -44.21
N SER A 372 -2.61 7.76 -43.96
CA SER A 372 -3.28 8.93 -44.52
C SER A 372 -3.28 8.89 -46.06
N PRO A 373 -4.41 9.22 -46.70
CA PRO A 373 -4.48 9.30 -48.16
C PRO A 373 -3.57 10.40 -48.74
N VAL A 374 -3.11 11.33 -47.91
CA VAL A 374 -2.25 12.45 -48.30
C VAL A 374 -0.76 12.08 -48.28
N HIS A 375 -0.40 10.87 -47.81
CA HIS A 375 1.00 10.44 -47.80
C HIS A 375 1.56 10.36 -49.24
N PRO A 376 2.77 10.89 -49.54
CA PRO A 376 3.29 11.00 -50.90
C PRO A 376 3.33 9.68 -51.67
N GLN A 377 3.61 8.55 -50.98
CA GLN A 377 3.57 7.22 -51.62
C GLN A 377 2.14 6.79 -51.97
N ASN A 378 1.16 7.11 -51.12
CA ASN A 378 -0.25 6.80 -51.37
C ASN A 378 -0.81 7.68 -52.48
N VAL A 379 -0.43 8.96 -52.52
CA VAL A 379 -0.79 9.89 -53.61
C VAL A 379 -0.19 9.41 -54.93
N ALA A 380 1.08 8.98 -54.94
CA ALA A 380 1.72 8.44 -56.15
C ALA A 380 1.03 7.15 -56.62
N HIS A 381 0.76 6.21 -55.71
CA HIS A 381 0.04 4.98 -56.04
C HIS A 381 -1.38 5.26 -56.54
N TRP A 382 -2.09 6.16 -55.88
CA TRP A 382 -3.43 6.62 -56.29
C TRP A 382 -3.38 7.27 -57.68
N ALA A 383 -2.40 8.13 -57.94
CA ALA A 383 -2.22 8.79 -59.23
C ALA A 383 -1.93 7.76 -60.34
N VAL A 384 -1.13 6.73 -60.08
CA VAL A 384 -0.88 5.67 -61.07
C VAL A 384 -2.12 4.81 -61.29
N GLN A 385 -2.81 4.40 -60.22
CA GLN A 385 -3.90 3.43 -60.33
C GLN A 385 -5.24 4.05 -60.74
N ARG A 386 -5.55 5.25 -60.26
CA ARG A 386 -6.81 5.98 -60.53
C ARG A 386 -6.64 7.16 -61.47
N GLY A 387 -5.43 7.70 -61.61
CA GLY A 387 -5.15 8.83 -62.50
C GLY A 387 -5.62 8.61 -63.93
N PRO A 388 -5.41 7.44 -64.58
CA PRO A 388 -5.92 7.21 -65.93
C PRO A 388 -7.44 7.30 -66.02
N ARG A 389 -8.18 6.79 -65.04
CA ARG A 389 -9.65 6.86 -65.00
C ARG A 389 -10.13 8.29 -64.78
N ILE A 390 -9.48 9.02 -63.88
CA ILE A 390 -9.83 10.42 -63.59
C ILE A 390 -9.50 11.30 -64.80
N LEU A 391 -8.36 11.10 -65.45
CA LEU A 391 -8.01 11.75 -66.71
C LEU A 391 -9.01 11.43 -67.81
N LEU A 392 -9.50 10.19 -67.90
CA LEU A 392 -10.57 9.82 -68.83
C LEU A 392 -11.88 10.57 -68.55
N VAL A 393 -12.28 10.69 -67.28
CA VAL A 393 -13.47 11.47 -66.88
C VAL A 393 -13.29 12.94 -67.22
N ILE A 394 -12.13 13.53 -66.92
CA ILE A 394 -11.81 14.92 -67.26
C ILE A 394 -11.83 15.11 -68.78
N ALA A 395 -11.22 14.20 -69.55
CA ALA A 395 -11.24 14.23 -71.01
C ALA A 395 -12.67 14.12 -71.56
N MET A 396 -13.51 13.24 -70.98
CA MET A 396 -14.91 13.10 -71.36
C MET A 396 -15.71 14.38 -71.09
N ILE A 397 -15.51 15.01 -69.92
CA ILE A 397 -16.12 16.30 -69.58
C ILE A 397 -15.64 17.39 -70.56
N ALA A 398 -14.35 17.44 -70.89
CA ALA A 398 -13.81 18.39 -71.85
C ALA A 398 -14.43 18.21 -73.24
N VAL A 399 -14.56 16.96 -73.72
CA VAL A 399 -15.25 16.64 -74.98
C VAL A 399 -16.72 17.05 -74.93
N LEU A 400 -17.41 16.77 -73.81
CA LEU A 400 -18.81 17.17 -73.61
C LEU A 400 -18.98 18.70 -73.66
N LEU A 401 -18.09 19.45 -73.02
CA LEU A 401 -18.09 20.91 -73.04
C LEU A 401 -17.84 21.46 -74.44
N ILE A 402 -16.93 20.85 -75.22
CA ILE A 402 -16.69 21.21 -76.62
C ILE A 402 -17.95 20.95 -77.46
N LEU A 403 -18.60 19.79 -77.29
CA LEU A 403 -19.86 19.45 -77.98
C LEU A 403 -20.99 20.42 -77.62
N LEU A 404 -21.11 20.80 -76.35
CA LEU A 404 -22.04 21.83 -75.88
C LEU A 404 -21.78 23.20 -76.50
N GLN A 405 -20.51 23.61 -76.62
CA GLN A 405 -20.17 24.87 -77.28
C GLN A 405 -20.48 24.86 -78.78
N VAL A 406 -20.28 23.73 -79.46
CA VAL A 406 -20.59 23.57 -80.90
C VAL A 406 -22.10 23.57 -81.11
N SER A 407 -22.86 22.84 -80.29
CA SER A 407 -24.32 22.80 -80.38
C SER A 407 -24.94 24.15 -80.01
N ALA A 408 -24.45 24.83 -78.96
CA ALA A 408 -24.88 26.18 -78.62
C ALA A 408 -24.62 27.18 -79.74
N ARG A 409 -23.49 27.10 -80.45
CA ARG A 409 -23.22 27.92 -81.65
C ARG A 409 -24.15 27.57 -82.82
N GLY A 410 -24.53 26.30 -82.99
CA GLY A 410 -25.50 25.85 -83.99
C GLY A 410 -26.92 26.35 -83.70
N VAL A 411 -27.35 26.27 -82.44
CA VAL A 411 -28.66 26.73 -81.96
C VAL A 411 -28.75 28.27 -81.96
N ALA A 412 -27.66 28.97 -81.60
CA ALA A 412 -27.62 30.43 -81.73
C ALA A 412 -27.77 30.88 -83.21
N ARG A 413 -27.20 30.15 -84.18
CA ARG A 413 -27.40 30.45 -85.60
C ARG A 413 -28.82 30.16 -86.10
N THR A 414 -29.53 29.19 -85.54
CA THR A 414 -30.91 28.89 -85.94
C THR A 414 -31.95 29.76 -85.22
N PHE A 415 -31.70 30.19 -83.98
CA PHE A 415 -32.59 31.11 -83.27
C PHE A 415 -32.41 32.59 -83.63
N VAL A 416 -31.24 33.02 -84.13
CA VAL A 416 -31.04 34.41 -84.63
C VAL A 416 -31.83 34.71 -85.92
N ARG A 417 -32.41 33.70 -86.59
CA ARG A 417 -33.31 33.92 -87.74
C ARG A 417 -34.80 33.97 -87.41
N ARG A 418 -35.23 33.76 -86.16
CA ARG A 418 -36.66 33.66 -85.84
C ARG A 418 -37.04 34.17 -84.45
N ARG A 419 -36.89 35.48 -84.21
CA ARG A 419 -37.85 36.31 -83.43
C ARG A 419 -37.44 37.78 -83.42
N ARG A 420 -38.02 38.52 -84.36
CA ARG A 420 -38.22 39.98 -84.28
C ARG A 420 -39.61 40.18 -83.67
N GLY A 421 -39.69 40.87 -82.54
CA GLY A 421 -40.95 41.40 -81.98
C GLY A 421 -41.40 40.75 -80.68
N GLY A 422 -41.52 41.55 -79.62
CA GLY A 422 -42.21 41.15 -78.38
C GLY A 422 -41.61 41.76 -77.11
N ARG A 423 -41.85 43.06 -76.91
CA ARG A 423 -41.51 43.88 -75.74
C ARG A 423 -42.55 43.64 -74.65
N SER A 424 -42.16 43.26 -73.44
CA SER A 424 -42.90 43.60 -72.22
C SER A 424 -41.97 43.51 -71.00
N GLU A 425 -41.97 44.59 -70.25
CA GLU A 425 -41.34 44.78 -68.96
C GLU A 425 -41.91 43.81 -67.93
N LEU A 426 -41.08 43.36 -66.99
CA LEU A 426 -41.47 43.06 -65.61
C LEU A 426 -40.19 43.03 -64.78
N GLY A 427 -40.00 44.11 -64.01
CA GLY A 427 -38.96 44.20 -63.01
C GLY A 427 -39.20 43.19 -61.90
N ILE A 428 -38.17 42.41 -61.60
CA ILE A 428 -38.08 41.66 -60.34
C ILE A 428 -36.74 42.06 -59.73
N GLN A 429 -36.80 42.99 -58.75
CA GLN A 429 -35.74 43.21 -57.80
C GLN A 429 -35.59 41.95 -56.96
N ILE A 430 -34.51 41.20 -57.12
CA ILE A 430 -34.10 40.16 -56.17
C ILE A 430 -32.94 40.72 -55.36
N SER A 431 -33.26 41.04 -54.11
CA SER A 431 -32.36 41.49 -53.07
C SER A 431 -31.28 40.44 -52.79
N VAL A 432 -30.05 40.91 -52.65
CA VAL A 432 -28.89 40.14 -52.24
C VAL A 432 -28.91 40.05 -50.71
N PRO A 433 -29.02 38.86 -50.08
CA PRO A 433 -28.76 38.76 -48.66
C PRO A 433 -27.24 38.74 -48.44
N HIS A 434 -26.77 39.77 -47.73
CA HIS A 434 -25.52 39.76 -46.99
C HIS A 434 -25.40 38.46 -46.18
N ARG A 435 -24.35 37.68 -46.44
CA ARG A 435 -23.98 36.58 -45.55
C ARG A 435 -22.89 37.05 -44.59
N LEU A 436 -23.25 37.00 -43.32
CA LEU A 436 -22.50 37.31 -42.12
C LEU A 436 -21.07 36.75 -42.13
N ILE A 437 -20.14 37.61 -41.74
CA ILE A 437 -18.90 37.27 -41.06
C ILE A 437 -19.29 37.00 -39.60
N MET A 438 -19.15 35.77 -39.13
CA MET A 438 -19.13 35.48 -37.69
C MET A 438 -17.68 35.20 -37.29
N HIS A 439 -17.19 36.07 -36.40
CA HIS A 439 -16.13 35.75 -35.46
C HIS A 439 -16.54 34.53 -34.64
N ASP A 440 -15.62 33.58 -34.46
CA ASP A 440 -15.66 32.76 -33.27
C ASP A 440 -14.37 32.98 -32.47
N LYS A 441 -14.57 33.45 -31.25
CA LYS A 441 -13.59 33.66 -30.20
C LYS A 441 -13.55 32.35 -29.42
N THR A 442 -12.37 31.76 -29.26
CA THR A 442 -12.14 30.78 -28.20
C THR A 442 -11.03 31.31 -27.30
N ASP A 443 -11.46 32.01 -26.26
CA ASP A 443 -10.73 32.15 -25.00
C ASP A 443 -11.34 31.15 -24.02
N SER A 444 -10.53 30.20 -23.53
CA SER A 444 -10.60 29.58 -22.19
C SER A 444 -9.31 28.75 -22.06
N GLU A 445 -8.27 29.20 -21.38
CA GLU A 445 -8.11 29.12 -19.91
C GLU A 445 -8.60 27.79 -19.33
N ALA A 446 -7.66 26.87 -19.15
CA ALA A 446 -7.33 26.22 -17.87
C ALA A 446 -5.88 25.75 -17.91
#